data_AF-G4TE13-F1
#
_entry.id   AF-G4TE13-F1
#
_cell.length_a   1.000
_cell.length_b   1.000
_cell.length_c   1.000
_cell.angle_alpha   90.00
_cell.angle_beta   90.00
_cell.angle_gamma   90.00
#
_symmetry.space_group_name_H-M   'P 1'
#
loop_
_entity.id
_entity.type
_entity.pdbx_description
1 polymer ?
#
loop_
_entity_poly.entity_id
_entity_poly.type
_entity_poly.pdbx_seq_one_letter_code
_entity_poly.pdbx_strand_id
1 'polypeptide(L)'
;MASDRKITISYSLSVPDGVNPPVLEQSNEPIPAKGTVTFPIGDGKTVDYKNVLAAIQSAKEVTGSQLLTPWRDAVGDKEKNKDGTPSQKDSNEEDGEEEDAEETI
;
A
#
# COMPACT_ATOMS: atom_id res chain seq x y z
N MET A 1 32.38 -14.54 15.13
CA MET A 1 30.93 -14.28 15.28
C MET A 1 30.30 -14.48 13.91
N ALA A 2 29.27 -15.31 13.79
CA ALA A 2 28.56 -15.45 12.51
C ALA A 2 27.79 -14.16 12.26
N SER A 3 28.06 -13.49 11.14
CA SER A 3 27.34 -12.27 10.78
C SER A 3 25.92 -12.65 10.37
N ASP A 4 24.94 -12.15 11.11
CA ASP A 4 23.53 -12.32 10.80
C ASP A 4 23.24 -11.65 9.46
N ARG A 5 22.92 -12.45 8.43
CA ARG A 5 22.82 -11.97 7.04
C ARG A 5 21.39 -11.51 6.79
N LYS A 6 21.25 -10.29 6.29
CA LYS A 6 19.93 -9.70 6.05
C LYS A 6 19.95 -8.76 4.87
N ILE A 7 18.83 -8.68 4.17
CA ILE A 7 18.54 -7.67 3.15
C ILE A 7 17.94 -6.47 3.89
N THR A 8 18.49 -5.29 3.68
CA THR A 8 17.97 -4.06 4.27
C THR A 8 17.56 -3.13 3.16
N ILE A 9 16.31 -2.67 3.17
CA ILE A 9 15.79 -1.69 2.22
C ILE A 9 15.47 -0.43 3.03
N SER A 10 16.10 0.68 2.64
CA SER A 10 15.78 2.00 3.19
C SER A 10 15.12 2.84 2.12
N TYR A 11 14.08 3.57 2.50
CA TYR A 11 13.32 4.40 1.58
C TYR A 11 13.03 5.77 2.19
N SER A 12 12.88 6.76 1.32
CA SER A 12 12.48 8.12 1.67
C SER A 12 11.66 8.69 0.54
N LEU A 13 10.35 8.78 0.74
CA LEU A 13 9.39 9.28 -0.24
C LEU A 13 9.27 10.80 -0.14
N SER A 14 9.22 11.46 -1.29
CA SER A 14 8.88 12.87 -1.39
C SER A 14 7.38 12.98 -1.61
N VAL A 15 6.64 13.12 -0.52
CA VAL A 15 5.17 13.13 -0.51
C VAL A 15 4.67 14.58 -0.65
N PRO A 16 3.73 14.88 -1.56
CA PRO A 16 3.11 16.20 -1.65
C PRO A 16 2.36 16.60 -0.38
N ASP A 17 2.26 17.92 -0.14
CA ASP A 17 1.53 18.44 1.01
C ASP A 17 0.05 18.06 0.99
N GLY A 18 -0.49 17.71 2.16
CA GLY A 18 -1.90 17.36 2.34
C GLY A 18 -2.29 15.97 1.83
N VAL A 19 -1.33 15.11 1.49
CA VAL A 19 -1.55 13.66 1.35
C VAL A 19 -1.48 13.03 2.74
N ASN A 20 -2.53 12.34 3.15
CA ASN A 20 -2.54 11.60 4.41
C ASN A 20 -1.77 10.29 4.24
N PRO A 21 -0.96 9.86 5.23
CA PRO A 21 -0.29 8.58 5.18
C PRO A 21 -1.30 7.43 5.03
N PRO A 22 -1.09 6.50 4.07
CA PRO A 22 -1.90 5.30 3.98
C PRO A 22 -1.66 4.40 5.20
N VAL A 23 -2.60 3.50 5.49
CA VAL A 23 -2.50 2.55 6.61
C VAL A 23 -2.12 1.16 6.12
N LEU A 24 -1.35 0.44 6.92
CA LEU A 24 -1.01 -0.95 6.66
C LEU A 24 -2.23 -1.82 7.00
N GLU A 25 -2.76 -2.60 6.05
CA GLU A 25 -4.01 -3.37 6.25
C GLU A 25 -3.97 -4.32 7.45
N GLN A 26 -2.78 -4.85 7.77
CA GLN A 26 -2.62 -5.88 8.80
C GLN A 26 -2.56 -5.31 10.23
N SER A 27 -2.01 -4.12 10.42
CA SER A 27 -1.83 -3.49 11.74
C SER A 27 -2.69 -2.26 11.96
N ASN A 28 -3.32 -1.75 10.89
CA ASN A 28 -4.04 -0.48 10.85
C ASN A 28 -3.16 0.72 11.27
N GLU A 29 -1.84 0.59 11.15
CA GLU A 29 -0.89 1.64 11.48
C GLU A 29 -0.52 2.46 10.24
N PRO A 30 -0.27 3.78 10.39
CA PRO A 30 0.20 4.61 9.28
C PRO A 30 1.54 4.13 8.74
N ILE A 31 1.63 4.01 7.42
CA ILE A 31 2.88 3.69 6.73
C ILE A 31 3.73 4.96 6.69
N PRO A 32 4.91 4.99 7.32
CA PRO A 32 5.73 6.20 7.31
C PRO A 32 6.26 6.48 5.90
N ALA A 33 6.48 7.76 5.57
CA ALA A 33 7.08 8.15 4.28
C ALA A 33 8.60 7.88 4.22
N LYS A 34 9.23 7.57 5.36
CA LYS A 34 10.64 7.22 5.45
C LYS A 34 10.80 6.07 6.44
N GLY A 35 11.66 5.12 6.10
CA GLY A 35 11.90 3.99 6.97
C GLY A 35 12.92 3.00 6.44
N THR A 36 13.16 1.99 7.26
CA THR A 36 14.04 0.88 6.92
C THR A 36 13.32 -0.43 7.25
N VAL A 37 13.29 -1.35 6.31
CA VAL A 37 12.78 -2.71 6.49
C VAL A 37 13.91 -3.72 6.29
N THR A 38 13.86 -4.78 7.06
CA THR A 38 14.93 -5.78 7.11
C THR A 38 14.36 -7.17 6.94
N PHE A 39 15.00 -7.97 6.08
CA PHE A 39 14.60 -9.34 5.76
C PHE A 39 15.76 -10.29 6.06
N PRO A 40 15.65 -11.18 7.05
CA PRO A 40 16.71 -12.12 7.38
C PRO A 40 16.88 -13.18 6.27
N ILE A 41 18.13 -13.57 6.00
CA ILE A 41 18.51 -14.58 4.99
C ILE A 41 18.75 -15.97 5.64
N GLY A 42 18.56 -16.11 6.95
CA GLY A 42 18.75 -17.36 7.69
C GLY A 42 19.54 -17.14 8.98
N ASP A 43 20.09 -18.21 9.55
CA ASP A 43 20.79 -18.21 10.85
C ASP A 43 22.25 -17.72 10.81
N GLY A 44 22.71 -17.24 9.64
CA GLY A 44 24.04 -16.69 9.42
C GLY A 44 25.19 -17.73 9.43
N LYS A 45 24.90 -19.01 9.68
CA LYS A 45 25.93 -20.07 9.78
C LYS A 45 26.26 -20.69 8.42
N THR A 46 25.25 -20.89 7.58
CA THR A 46 25.39 -21.41 6.22
C THR A 46 24.61 -20.55 5.23
N VAL A 47 25.12 -20.44 4.01
CA VAL A 47 24.46 -19.69 2.94
C VAL A 47 23.63 -20.67 2.13
N ASP A 48 22.32 -20.64 2.34
CA ASP A 48 21.38 -21.30 1.45
C ASP A 48 20.82 -20.28 0.45
N TYR A 49 21.07 -20.51 -0.83
CA TYR A 49 20.56 -19.66 -1.90
C TYR A 49 19.02 -19.62 -1.92
N LYS A 50 18.35 -20.69 -1.48
CA LYS A 50 16.88 -20.69 -1.35
C LYS A 50 16.41 -19.66 -0.33
N ASN A 51 17.12 -19.49 0.78
CA ASN A 51 16.77 -18.48 1.79
C ASN A 51 17.04 -17.06 1.27
N VAL A 52 18.10 -16.87 0.47
CA VAL A 52 18.35 -15.58 -0.20
C VAL A 52 17.19 -15.23 -1.14
N LEU A 53 16.76 -16.18 -1.98
CA LEU A 53 15.64 -15.98 -2.90
C LEU A 53 14.33 -15.70 -2.15
N ALA A 54 14.05 -16.45 -1.09
CA ALA A 54 12.88 -16.22 -0.26
C ALA A 54 12.90 -14.82 0.36
N ALA A 55 14.03 -14.40 0.93
CA ALA A 55 14.19 -13.06 1.49
C ALA A 55 13.99 -11.96 0.43
N ILE A 56 14.48 -12.15 -0.80
CA ILE A 56 14.27 -11.21 -1.92
C ILE A 56 12.79 -11.15 -2.30
N GLN A 57 12.11 -12.28 -2.38
CA GLN A 57 10.68 -12.34 -2.70
C GLN A 57 9.85 -11.63 -1.62
N SER A 58 10.11 -11.90 -0.35
CA SER A 58 9.47 -11.19 0.77
C SER A 58 9.78 -9.69 0.72
N ALA A 59 11.03 -9.32 0.42
CA ALA A 59 11.42 -7.92 0.31
C ALA A 59 10.68 -7.19 -0.79
N LYS A 60 10.51 -7.84 -1.96
CA LYS A 60 9.74 -7.31 -3.08
C LYS A 60 8.26 -7.14 -2.73
N GLU A 61 7.67 -8.14 -2.10
CA GLU A 61 6.25 -8.13 -1.72
C GLU A 61 5.95 -7.02 -0.70
N VAL A 62 6.70 -6.98 0.39
CA VAL A 62 6.49 -5.97 1.44
C VAL A 62 6.78 -4.58 0.91
N THR A 63 7.92 -4.37 0.25
CA THR A 63 8.27 -3.02 -0.22
C THR A 63 7.37 -2.56 -1.36
N GLY A 64 7.08 -3.43 -2.34
CA GLY A 64 6.27 -3.08 -3.50
C GLY A 64 4.79 -2.98 -3.18
N SER A 65 4.21 -4.10 -2.73
CA SER A 65 2.76 -4.24 -2.55
C SER A 65 2.26 -3.57 -1.28
N GLN A 66 2.98 -3.70 -0.17
CA GLN A 66 2.48 -3.24 1.14
C GLN A 66 2.92 -1.82 1.52
N LEU A 67 4.05 -1.33 1.00
CA LEU A 67 4.57 0.00 1.34
C LEU A 67 4.38 1.00 0.20
N LEU A 68 4.93 0.73 -0.97
CA LEU A 68 4.99 1.72 -2.06
C LEU A 68 3.68 1.84 -2.83
N THR A 69 2.93 0.75 -3.01
CA THR A 69 1.65 0.76 -3.73
C THR A 69 0.60 1.63 -3.03
N PRO A 70 0.36 1.49 -1.71
CA PRO A 70 -0.58 2.37 -1.01
C PRO A 70 -0.17 3.84 -1.07
N TRP A 71 1.14 4.13 -0.99
CA TRP A 71 1.63 5.50 -1.13
C TRP A 71 1.40 6.06 -2.53
N ARG A 72 1.65 5.26 -3.58
CA ARG A 72 1.36 5.64 -4.96
C ARG A 72 -0.11 5.98 -5.13
N ASP A 73 -1.00 5.14 -4.60
CA ASP A 73 -2.44 5.30 -4.75
C ASP A 73 -2.93 6.52 -3.96
N ALA A 74 -2.48 6.72 -2.72
CA ALA A 74 -2.81 7.90 -1.90
C ALA A 74 -2.39 9.22 -2.56
N VAL A 75 -1.19 9.26 -3.18
CA VAL A 75 -0.74 10.42 -3.96
C VAL A 75 -1.58 10.59 -5.22
N GLY A 76 -1.83 9.49 -5.94
CA GLY A 76 -2.63 9.49 -7.17
C GLY A 76 -4.06 10.01 -6.94
N ASP A 77 -4.71 9.58 -5.87
CA ASP A 77 -6.07 10.01 -5.54
C ASP A 77 -6.12 11.46 -5.09
N LYS A 78 -5.09 11.95 -4.39
CA LYS A 78 -5.00 13.39 -4.06
C LYS A 78 -4.82 14.26 -5.30
N GLU A 79 -3.99 13.83 -6.25
CA GLU A 79 -3.71 14.58 -7.48
C GLU A 79 -4.93 14.58 -8.42
N LYS A 80 -5.64 13.45 -8.58
CA LYS A 80 -6.90 13.40 -9.35
C LYS A 80 -7.94 14.41 -8.86
N ASN A 81 -8.00 14.63 -7.55
CA ASN A 81 -8.94 15.58 -6.94
C ASN A 81 -8.56 17.05 -7.13
N LYS A 82 -7.34 17.37 -7.62
CA LYS A 82 -6.94 18.76 -7.93
C LYS A 82 -7.46 19.23 -9.29
N ASP A 83 -7.65 18.33 -10.24
CA ASP A 83 -8.17 18.65 -11.58
C ASP A 83 -9.71 18.57 -11.68
N GLY A 84 -10.38 18.10 -10.63
CA GLY A 84 -11.83 17.93 -10.57
C GLY A 84 -12.46 18.65 -9.39
N THR A 85 -12.79 19.93 -9.57
CA THR A 85 -13.81 20.58 -8.72
C THR A 85 -14.73 21.43 -9.59
N PRO A 86 -15.98 21.02 -9.80
CA PRO A 86 -17.12 21.89 -9.60
C PRO A 86 -17.58 21.76 -8.14
N SER A 87 -17.81 22.90 -7.49
CA SER A 87 -18.23 23.01 -6.09
C SER A 87 -19.62 22.41 -5.82
N GLN A 88 -19.79 21.88 -4.61
CA GLN A 88 -21.01 21.66 -3.80
C GLN A 88 -22.40 21.84 -4.45
N LYS A 89 -23.30 20.87 -4.20
CA LYS A 89 -24.54 21.15 -3.45
C LYS A 89 -25.15 19.90 -2.83
N ASP A 90 -25.37 19.94 -1.52
CA ASP A 90 -26.40 19.16 -0.82
C ASP A 90 -27.76 19.36 -1.52
N SER A 91 -28.41 18.26 -1.88
CA SER A 91 -29.87 18.14 -1.93
C SER A 91 -30.21 16.67 -1.73
N ASN A 92 -30.61 16.37 -0.51
CA ASN A 92 -31.50 15.26 -0.17
C ASN A 92 -32.78 15.37 -1.01
N GLU A 93 -33.02 14.42 -1.89
CA GLU A 93 -34.37 14.06 -2.36
C GLU A 93 -34.42 12.55 -2.59
N GLU A 94 -35.21 11.96 -1.71
CA GLU A 94 -35.87 10.67 -1.72
C GLU A 94 -36.62 10.41 -3.04
N ASP A 95 -36.90 9.13 -3.29
CA ASP A 95 -37.98 8.60 -4.14
C ASP A 95 -37.60 8.05 -5.53
N GLY A 96 -38.18 6.87 -5.82
CA GLY A 96 -38.22 6.29 -7.17
C GLY A 96 -37.84 4.81 -7.27
N GLU A 97 -38.61 3.93 -6.63
CA GLU A 97 -38.73 2.51 -6.99
C GLU A 97 -38.93 2.33 -8.51
N GLU A 98 -38.33 1.27 -9.09
CA GLU A 98 -39.05 0.44 -10.06
C GLU A 98 -38.44 -0.97 -10.06
N GLU A 99 -39.14 -1.85 -9.35
CA GLU A 99 -39.14 -3.27 -9.60
C GLU A 99 -39.65 -3.51 -11.03
N ASP A 100 -38.93 -4.27 -11.86
CA ASP A 100 -39.57 -4.99 -12.95
C ASP A 100 -39.23 -6.46 -12.81
N ALA A 101 -40.19 -7.15 -12.19
CA ALA A 101 -40.26 -8.58 -12.08
C ALA A 101 -40.94 -9.14 -13.33
N GLU A 102 -40.22 -10.01 -14.02
CA GLU A 102 -40.70 -11.14 -14.82
C GLU A 102 -41.49 -10.87 -16.11
N GLU A 103 -40.97 -11.41 -17.22
CA GLU A 103 -41.83 -12.17 -18.13
C GLU A 103 -41.18 -13.51 -18.50
N THR A 104 -41.91 -14.57 -18.18
CA THR A 104 -41.69 -15.98 -18.42
C THR A 104 -42.12 -16.36 -19.83
N ILE A 105 -41.31 -17.13 -20.57
CA ILE A 105 -41.69 -18.38 -21.27
C ILE A 105 -40.44 -19.16 -21.70
#